data_AF-A0A9X2WLU0-F1
#
_entry.id   AF-A0A9X2WLU0-F1
#
_cell.length_a   1.000
_cell.length_b   1.000
_cell.length_c   1.000
_cell.angle_alpha   90.00
_cell.angle_beta   90.00
_cell.angle_gamma   90.00
#
_symmetry.space_group_name_H-M   'P 1'
#
loop_
_entity.id
_entity.type
_entity.pdbx_description
1 polymer ?
#
loop_
_entity_poly.entity_id
_entity_poly.type
_entity_poly.pdbx_seq_one_letter_code
_entity_poly.pdbx_strand_id
1 'polypeptide(L)'
;MEINLPKLSSACIVTTLLFSLFSTSSYAVNLFDPIDKQFDMGEYLAENAYGFLPVPIIITEPALGYGGGFTGVFLNESDEQREKRKQLALKSIDGGAQLLTTGITAIGGFATSNGSWLGFAAHRHSWKQDSIRYLVGGGYGQINMVYYPFSQSEASGSGILNDGLELELTGFGAIQQLQFRIDGSPWLLGLKQSYVKPEMGIKDQDRLNDILGKWLNLSPALSGLGVMVEYDSQNSFMYPTEGYNYVLSYMLFRDAIGSDYKYDSIDIDGKNFWELTDVVNLGVKVQFDALVNNEQFLPPNAYPYINLRGIASNRYQGEVVGSLEAQVTWEIDNRWSTLAFVGAGSATDEFSDLFNSNTEYAYGLGFRYLIARRYGLRTGIDVAFSEEDSAVYFKVGTGF
;
A
#
# COMPACT_ATOMS: atom_id res chain seq x y z
N MET A 1 70.78 -14.17 31.53
CA MET A 1 70.53 -12.85 32.14
C MET A 1 69.03 -12.69 32.21
N GLU A 2 68.50 -12.60 33.44
CA GLU A 2 67.07 -12.67 33.75
C GLU A 2 66.27 -11.58 33.03
N ILE A 3 65.10 -11.95 32.48
CA ILE A 3 64.10 -11.00 31.98
C ILE A 3 62.95 -10.99 32.99
N ASN A 4 62.80 -9.85 33.65
CA ASN A 4 61.72 -9.52 34.57
C ASN A 4 60.48 -9.06 33.78
N LEU A 5 59.31 -9.64 34.08
CA LEU A 5 58.00 -9.25 33.59
C LEU A 5 57.29 -8.34 34.61
N PRO A 6 56.57 -7.27 34.20
CA PRO A 6 55.52 -6.70 35.02
C PRO A 6 54.12 -6.88 34.41
N LYS A 7 53.28 -7.52 35.23
CA LYS A 7 51.87 -7.20 35.57
C LYS A 7 50.93 -6.72 34.45
N LEU A 8 50.12 -7.66 33.96
CA LEU A 8 48.87 -7.38 33.25
C LEU A 8 47.74 -8.24 33.87
N SER A 9 47.17 -7.84 35.01
CA SER A 9 46.12 -8.68 35.65
C SER A 9 45.07 -7.93 36.47
N SER A 10 44.75 -6.66 36.17
CA SER A 10 43.68 -5.97 36.92
C SER A 10 42.68 -5.17 36.07
N ALA A 11 42.95 -4.92 34.78
CA ALA A 11 42.02 -4.18 33.93
C ALA A 11 40.97 -5.06 33.22
N CYS A 12 41.25 -6.34 32.97
CA CYS A 12 40.31 -7.23 32.25
C CYS A 12 39.21 -7.84 33.14
N ILE A 13 39.29 -7.76 34.46
CA ILE A 13 38.31 -8.41 35.35
C ILE A 13 37.12 -7.49 35.66
N VAL A 14 37.30 -6.17 35.56
CA VAL A 14 36.23 -5.19 35.85
C VAL A 14 35.28 -5.02 34.65
N THR A 15 35.76 -5.18 33.41
CA THR A 15 34.91 -5.04 32.21
C THR A 15 33.96 -6.23 32.02
N THR A 16 34.35 -7.44 32.47
CA THR A 16 33.52 -8.64 32.35
C THR A 16 32.43 -8.72 33.43
N LEU A 17 32.60 -8.04 34.57
CA LEU A 17 31.61 -8.03 35.65
C LEU A 17 30.49 -6.98 35.45
N LEU A 18 30.69 -5.99 34.58
CA LEU A 18 29.68 -4.97 34.27
C LEU A 18 28.74 -5.39 33.14
N PHE A 19 29.10 -6.40 32.32
CA PHE A 19 28.24 -6.96 31.28
C PHE A 19 27.26 -8.03 31.78
N SER A 20 27.50 -8.63 32.96
CA SER A 20 26.60 -9.67 33.50
C SER A 20 25.36 -9.12 34.24
N LEU A 21 25.34 -7.82 34.56
CA LEU A 21 24.22 -7.19 35.26
C LEU A 21 23.08 -6.69 34.34
N PHE A 22 23.24 -6.77 33.02
CA PHE A 22 22.14 -6.62 32.05
C PHE A 22 21.73 -7.98 31.48
N SER A 23 21.47 -8.94 32.37
CA SER A 23 20.72 -10.13 32.00
C SER A 23 19.24 -9.75 31.97
N THR A 24 18.81 -8.98 30.95
CA THR A 24 17.39 -8.91 30.63
C THR A 24 16.93 -10.33 30.37
N SER A 25 15.93 -10.79 31.11
CA SER A 25 15.27 -12.07 30.91
C SER A 25 14.86 -12.17 29.44
N SER A 26 15.67 -12.86 28.63
CA SER A 26 15.30 -13.15 27.24
C SER A 26 14.24 -14.23 27.34
N TYR A 27 12.97 -13.82 27.38
CA TYR A 27 11.87 -14.74 27.15
C TYR A 27 12.06 -15.29 25.74
N ALA A 28 12.28 -16.59 25.61
CA ALA A 28 12.41 -17.24 24.33
C ALA A 28 11.04 -17.20 23.65
N VAL A 29 10.83 -16.18 22.82
CA VAL A 29 9.62 -16.02 22.02
C VAL A 29 9.52 -17.22 21.08
N ASN A 30 8.40 -17.94 21.11
CA ASN A 30 8.20 -19.09 20.24
C ASN A 30 7.72 -18.63 18.85
N LEU A 31 8.35 -19.14 17.80
CA LEU A 31 7.93 -18.92 16.40
C LEU A 31 7.03 -20.05 15.88
N PHE A 32 6.52 -20.89 16.78
CA PHE A 32 5.61 -21.97 16.48
C PHE A 32 4.40 -21.89 17.37
N ASP A 33 3.23 -22.07 16.77
CA ASP A 33 1.96 -22.01 17.48
C ASP A 33 1.82 -23.19 18.46
N PRO A 34 1.35 -22.93 19.69
CA PRO A 34 1.26 -23.96 20.71
C PRO A 34 0.21 -25.04 20.43
N ILE A 35 -0.82 -24.76 19.62
CA ILE A 35 -1.95 -25.64 19.30
C ILE A 35 -1.57 -26.60 18.17
N ASP A 36 -1.07 -26.10 17.04
CA ASP A 36 -0.82 -26.93 15.86
C ASP A 36 0.66 -27.13 15.50
N LYS A 37 1.57 -26.51 16.26
CA LYS A 37 3.04 -26.61 16.09
C LYS A 37 3.55 -26.12 14.73
N GLN A 38 2.74 -25.39 13.97
CA GLN A 38 3.17 -24.78 12.72
C GLN A 38 3.80 -23.39 12.97
N PHE A 39 4.51 -22.87 11.97
CA PHE A 39 5.16 -21.56 12.05
C PHE A 39 4.13 -20.45 12.32
N ASP A 40 4.37 -19.64 13.35
CA ASP A 40 3.47 -18.57 13.78
C ASP A 40 4.24 -17.45 14.47
N MET A 41 4.11 -16.25 13.93
CA MET A 41 4.71 -15.02 14.44
C MET A 41 3.77 -14.26 15.38
N GLY A 42 2.59 -14.79 15.72
CA GLY A 42 1.59 -14.11 16.53
C GLY A 42 2.04 -13.84 17.96
N GLU A 43 2.70 -14.81 18.61
CA GLU A 43 3.31 -14.59 19.93
C GLU A 43 4.45 -13.57 19.84
N TYR A 44 5.30 -13.68 18.81
CA TYR A 44 6.34 -12.69 18.55
C TYR A 44 5.81 -11.27 18.37
N LEU A 45 4.75 -11.09 17.59
CA LEU A 45 4.10 -9.79 17.39
C LEU A 45 3.42 -9.30 18.67
N ALA A 46 2.86 -10.19 19.49
CA ALA A 46 2.26 -9.81 20.77
C ALA A 46 3.31 -9.36 21.81
N GLU A 47 4.44 -10.07 21.88
CA GLU A 47 5.49 -9.81 22.87
C GLU A 47 6.46 -8.72 22.46
N ASN A 48 6.79 -8.61 21.16
CA ASN A 48 7.84 -7.72 20.65
C ASN A 48 7.31 -6.50 19.91
N ALA A 49 6.00 -6.22 19.97
CA ALA A 49 5.43 -4.94 19.58
C ALA A 49 5.81 -3.82 20.57
N TYR A 50 7.09 -3.70 20.94
CA TYR A 50 7.68 -2.63 21.75
C TYR A 50 7.82 -1.32 20.96
N GLY A 51 6.79 -0.97 20.19
CA GLY A 51 6.77 0.26 19.41
C GLY A 51 7.68 0.25 18.18
N PHE A 52 8.23 -0.89 17.72
CA PHE A 52 8.92 -1.00 16.43
C PHE A 52 8.72 -2.39 15.81
N LEU A 53 8.16 -2.45 14.61
CA LEU A 53 7.98 -3.66 13.82
C LEU A 53 8.67 -3.48 12.45
N PRO A 54 9.77 -4.23 12.18
CA PRO A 54 10.33 -4.34 10.84
C PRO A 54 9.34 -4.97 9.86
N VAL A 55 8.98 -4.28 8.78
CA VAL A 55 8.13 -4.82 7.71
C VAL A 55 8.88 -4.72 6.37
N PRO A 56 9.24 -5.85 5.73
CA PRO A 56 9.85 -5.81 4.41
C PRO A 56 8.84 -5.29 3.38
N ILE A 57 9.33 -4.47 2.44
CA ILE A 57 8.60 -4.09 1.23
C ILE A 57 9.16 -4.93 0.09
N ILE A 58 8.28 -5.57 -0.66
CA ILE A 58 8.64 -6.28 -1.89
C ILE A 58 7.86 -5.61 -3.02
N ILE A 59 8.59 -5.08 -4.01
CA ILE A 59 8.00 -4.45 -5.20
C ILE A 59 8.10 -5.45 -6.34
N THR A 60 6.96 -5.73 -6.96
CA THR A 60 6.82 -6.63 -8.10
C THR A 60 5.87 -6.04 -9.14
N GLU A 61 5.77 -4.72 -9.14
CA GLU A 61 4.94 -3.96 -10.05
C GLU A 61 5.61 -3.98 -11.44
N PRO A 62 4.95 -4.51 -12.50
CA PRO A 62 5.53 -4.56 -13.83
C PRO A 62 6.07 -3.21 -14.32
N ALA A 63 5.37 -2.11 -14.01
CA ALA A 63 5.80 -0.77 -14.39
C ALA A 63 7.09 -0.27 -13.68
N LEU A 64 7.41 -0.82 -12.51
CA LEU A 64 8.57 -0.42 -11.69
C LEU A 64 9.72 -1.44 -11.70
N GLY A 65 9.46 -2.65 -12.20
CA GLY A 65 10.35 -3.79 -12.07
C GLY A 65 10.42 -4.36 -10.65
N TYR A 66 11.36 -5.27 -10.44
CA TYR A 66 11.55 -5.90 -9.14
C TYR A 66 12.27 -4.97 -8.17
N GLY A 67 11.78 -4.89 -6.95
CA GLY A 67 12.38 -4.05 -5.93
C GLY A 67 12.18 -4.57 -4.53
N GLY A 68 12.87 -3.93 -3.62
CA GLY A 68 12.87 -4.25 -2.22
C GLY A 68 12.99 -3.00 -1.38
N GLY A 69 12.52 -3.10 -0.15
CA GLY A 69 12.58 -2.02 0.80
C GLY A 69 12.23 -2.49 2.19
N PHE A 70 12.07 -1.52 3.06
CA PHE A 70 11.78 -1.78 4.45
C PHE A 70 11.03 -0.62 5.07
N THR A 71 10.09 -0.94 5.95
CA THR A 71 9.37 0.02 6.78
C THR A 71 9.50 -0.35 8.24
N GLY A 72 9.92 0.60 9.05
CA GLY A 72 9.75 0.56 10.49
C GLY A 72 8.35 1.03 10.87
N VAL A 73 7.57 0.16 11.50
CA VAL A 73 6.23 0.49 12.01
C VAL A 73 6.30 0.71 13.52
N PHE A 74 5.98 1.91 13.96
CA PHE A 74 6.00 2.33 15.35
C PHE A 74 4.59 2.47 15.89
N LEU A 75 4.30 1.72 16.96
CA LEU A 75 3.00 1.75 17.62
C LEU A 75 3.04 2.77 18.76
N ASN A 76 2.27 3.84 18.60
CA ASN A 76 2.16 4.92 19.58
C ASN A 76 0.94 4.63 20.47
N GLU A 77 1.20 4.02 21.63
CA GLU A 77 0.20 3.62 22.62
C GLU A 77 0.70 3.95 24.03
N SER A 78 -0.22 4.20 24.97
CA SER A 78 0.14 4.29 26.40
C SER A 78 0.51 2.92 26.96
N ASP A 79 1.23 2.88 28.09
CA ASP A 79 1.59 1.60 28.73
C ASP A 79 0.34 0.77 29.11
N GLU A 80 -0.74 1.44 29.52
CA GLU A 80 -2.02 0.77 29.80
C GLU A 80 -2.64 0.15 28.54
N GLN A 81 -2.59 0.87 27.40
CA GLN A 81 -3.09 0.38 26.12
C GLN A 81 -2.25 -0.82 25.63
N ARG A 82 -0.93 -0.75 25.79
CA ARG A 82 0.00 -1.84 25.46
C ARG A 82 -0.32 -3.11 26.24
N GLU A 83 -0.45 -3.01 27.56
CA GLU A 83 -0.77 -4.17 28.41
C GLU A 83 -2.14 -4.77 28.06
N LYS A 84 -3.14 -3.92 27.82
CA LYS A 84 -4.46 -4.38 27.39
C LYS A 84 -4.40 -5.10 26.04
N ARG A 85 -3.68 -4.56 25.06
CA ARG A 85 -3.47 -5.17 23.75
C ARG A 85 -2.73 -6.50 23.87
N LYS A 86 -1.66 -6.56 24.67
CA LYS A 86 -0.90 -7.79 24.92
C LYS A 86 -1.80 -8.86 25.54
N GLN A 87 -2.59 -8.52 26.56
CA GLN A 87 -3.52 -9.47 27.19
C GLN A 87 -4.60 -9.97 26.22
N LEU A 88 -5.15 -9.09 25.37
CA LEU A 88 -6.10 -9.48 24.34
C LEU A 88 -5.44 -10.40 23.33
N ALA A 89 -4.29 -10.02 22.79
CA ALA A 89 -3.54 -10.84 21.84
C ALA A 89 -3.18 -12.22 22.40
N LEU A 90 -2.76 -12.31 23.67
CA LEU A 90 -2.44 -13.59 24.31
C LEU A 90 -3.65 -14.49 24.55
N LYS A 91 -4.85 -13.91 24.69
CA LYS A 91 -6.12 -14.65 24.85
C LYS A 91 -6.76 -15.04 23.52
N SER A 92 -6.51 -14.27 22.47
CA SER A 92 -7.03 -14.56 21.14
C SER A 92 -6.31 -15.76 20.53
N ILE A 93 -7.10 -16.64 19.92
CA ILE A 93 -6.59 -17.83 19.25
C ILE A 93 -6.72 -17.66 17.74
N ASP A 94 -7.92 -17.35 17.22
CA ASP A 94 -8.20 -17.26 15.78
C ASP A 94 -8.68 -15.86 15.36
N GLY A 95 -7.76 -14.98 14.98
CA GLY A 95 -8.10 -13.66 14.41
C GLY A 95 -8.75 -12.64 15.35
N GLY A 96 -9.10 -13.02 16.57
CA GLY A 96 -9.74 -12.13 17.54
C GLY A 96 -8.85 -11.02 18.11
N ALA A 97 -7.54 -11.05 17.85
CA ALA A 97 -6.65 -9.95 18.23
C ALA A 97 -6.67 -8.89 17.14
N GLN A 98 -7.40 -7.80 17.38
CA GLN A 98 -7.26 -6.63 16.52
C GLN A 98 -6.04 -5.82 16.96
N LEU A 99 -5.18 -5.43 16.02
CA LEU A 99 -4.11 -4.43 16.23
C LEU A 99 -4.74 -3.02 16.34
N LEU A 100 -5.66 -2.84 17.30
CA LEU A 100 -6.26 -1.54 17.60
C LEU A 100 -5.27 -0.68 18.38
N THR A 101 -4.25 -0.18 17.70
CA THR A 101 -3.40 0.86 18.29
C THR A 101 -3.97 2.22 17.93
N THR A 102 -4.00 3.12 18.91
CA THR A 102 -4.47 4.50 18.75
C THR A 102 -3.57 5.31 17.83
N GLY A 103 -2.28 4.99 17.71
CA GLY A 103 -1.39 5.62 16.74
C GLY A 103 -0.41 4.65 16.09
N ILE A 104 -0.20 4.78 14.78
CA ILE A 104 0.76 4.03 13.99
C ILE A 104 1.60 5.02 13.20
N THR A 105 2.91 4.98 13.36
CA THR A 105 3.86 5.71 12.51
C THR A 105 4.59 4.70 11.64
N ALA A 106 4.61 4.87 10.33
CA ALA A 106 5.40 4.08 9.41
C ALA A 106 6.50 4.98 8.83
N ILE A 107 7.75 4.55 8.90
CA ILE A 107 8.88 5.25 8.26
C ILE A 107 9.67 4.23 7.48
N GLY A 108 9.93 4.48 6.21
CA GLY A 108 10.54 3.48 5.36
C GLY A 108 11.00 4.01 4.03
N GLY A 109 11.44 3.08 3.20
CA GLY A 109 11.74 3.34 1.81
C GLY A 109 11.95 2.07 1.03
N PHE A 110 11.95 2.21 -0.30
CA PHE A 110 12.20 1.12 -1.23
C PHE A 110 13.02 1.61 -2.41
N ALA A 111 13.60 0.65 -3.13
CA ALA A 111 14.23 0.86 -4.43
C ALA A 111 13.91 -0.31 -5.37
N THR A 112 13.93 -0.07 -6.68
CA THR A 112 13.60 -1.06 -7.70
C THR A 112 14.71 -1.16 -8.76
N SER A 113 14.64 -2.22 -9.56
CA SER A 113 15.61 -2.53 -10.61
C SER A 113 15.60 -1.51 -11.76
N ASN A 114 14.49 -0.80 -11.97
CA ASN A 114 14.42 0.25 -13.00
C ASN A 114 15.00 1.60 -12.53
N GLY A 115 15.56 1.66 -11.32
CA GLY A 115 16.17 2.86 -10.74
C GLY A 115 15.22 3.71 -9.90
N SER A 116 13.94 3.31 -9.75
CA SER A 116 13.01 4.01 -8.87
C SER A 116 13.39 3.83 -7.41
N TRP A 117 13.21 4.86 -6.60
CA TRP A 117 13.34 4.81 -5.16
C TRP A 117 12.43 5.82 -4.48
N LEU A 118 11.97 5.51 -3.27
CA LEU A 118 11.16 6.40 -2.46
C LEU A 118 11.54 6.27 -0.99
N GLY A 119 11.74 7.39 -0.31
CA GLY A 119 11.71 7.47 1.15
C GLY A 119 10.39 8.09 1.60
N PHE A 120 9.74 7.54 2.62
CA PHE A 120 8.45 8.02 3.09
C PHE A 120 8.30 7.93 4.62
N ALA A 121 7.38 8.74 5.13
CA ALA A 121 6.87 8.66 6.48
C ALA A 121 5.35 8.89 6.47
N ALA A 122 4.63 8.12 7.26
CA ALA A 122 3.20 8.27 7.48
C ALA A 122 2.85 8.08 8.95
N HIS A 123 1.84 8.79 9.42
CA HIS A 123 1.27 8.64 10.74
C HIS A 123 -0.25 8.57 10.63
N ARG A 124 -0.84 7.54 11.23
CA ARG A 124 -2.28 7.42 11.44
C ARG A 124 -2.54 7.46 12.93
N HIS A 125 -3.51 8.27 13.35
CA HIS A 125 -3.98 8.32 14.73
C HIS A 125 -5.50 8.26 14.79
N SER A 126 -6.02 7.54 15.79
CA SER A 126 -7.43 7.43 16.12
C SER A 126 -7.67 7.90 17.56
N TRP A 127 -8.60 8.84 17.74
CA TRP A 127 -9.03 9.32 19.06
C TRP A 127 -10.46 8.87 19.37
N LYS A 128 -10.82 8.95 20.66
CA LYS A 128 -12.19 8.69 21.15
C LYS A 128 -12.75 7.36 20.63
N GLN A 129 -12.00 6.27 20.85
CA GLN A 129 -12.40 4.92 20.40
C GLN A 129 -12.74 4.90 18.91
N ASP A 130 -11.86 5.47 18.08
CA ASP A 130 -12.00 5.51 16.63
C ASP A 130 -13.16 6.38 16.10
N SER A 131 -13.60 7.35 16.91
CA SER A 131 -14.57 8.36 16.46
C SER A 131 -13.93 9.48 15.63
N ILE A 132 -12.63 9.70 15.77
CA ILE A 132 -11.86 10.67 14.98
C ILE A 132 -10.62 9.94 14.46
N ARG A 133 -10.40 9.95 13.15
CA ARG A 133 -9.21 9.40 12.50
C ARG A 133 -8.46 10.52 11.79
N TYR A 134 -7.15 10.57 11.95
CA TYR A 134 -6.28 11.45 11.18
C TYR A 134 -5.15 10.63 10.57
N LEU A 135 -4.95 10.80 9.27
CA LEU A 135 -3.82 10.25 8.55
C LEU A 135 -3.05 11.42 7.94
N VAL A 136 -1.74 11.43 8.14
CA VAL A 136 -0.81 12.32 7.45
C VAL A 136 0.35 11.49 6.94
N GLY A 137 0.78 11.76 5.72
CA GLY A 137 1.96 11.10 5.18
C GLY A 137 2.59 11.91 4.08
N GLY A 138 3.82 11.56 3.76
CA GLY A 138 4.54 12.13 2.64
C GLY A 138 5.83 11.39 2.38
N GLY A 139 6.44 11.72 1.25
CA GLY A 139 7.68 11.11 0.82
C GLY A 139 8.37 11.94 -0.23
N TYR A 140 9.63 11.60 -0.46
CA TYR A 140 10.45 12.14 -1.53
C TYR A 140 11.16 10.99 -2.22
N GLY A 141 11.21 11.04 -3.54
CA GLY A 141 11.84 10.00 -4.32
C GLY A 141 11.88 10.32 -5.80
N GLN A 142 12.38 9.34 -6.54
CA GLN A 142 12.39 9.31 -7.99
C GLN A 142 11.66 8.05 -8.44
N ILE A 143 10.62 8.21 -9.25
CA ILE A 143 9.86 7.09 -9.81
C ILE A 143 10.03 7.13 -11.33
N ASN A 144 10.58 6.04 -11.86
CA ASN A 144 10.68 5.83 -13.30
C ASN A 144 9.46 5.00 -13.73
N MET A 145 8.59 5.60 -14.54
CA MET A 145 7.36 4.98 -15.03
C MET A 145 7.34 4.96 -16.54
N VAL A 146 6.86 3.86 -17.12
CA VAL A 146 6.53 3.83 -18.55
C VAL A 146 5.15 4.43 -18.74
N TYR A 147 5.05 5.43 -19.62
CA TYR A 147 3.81 6.06 -20.04
C TYR A 147 3.45 5.60 -21.44
N TYR A 148 2.17 5.32 -21.70
CA TYR A 148 1.72 4.80 -22.99
C TYR A 148 0.80 5.81 -23.69
N PRO A 149 1.35 6.86 -24.33
CA PRO A 149 0.58 7.97 -24.87
C PRO A 149 -0.38 7.57 -26.01
N PHE A 150 -0.22 6.38 -26.60
CA PHE A 150 -0.96 5.94 -27.78
C PHE A 150 -1.57 4.54 -27.65
N SER A 151 -1.64 3.95 -26.45
CA SER A 151 -2.12 2.56 -26.27
C SER A 151 -3.55 2.35 -26.80
N GLN A 152 -4.36 3.41 -26.80
CA GLN A 152 -5.76 3.37 -27.27
C GLN A 152 -5.97 3.71 -28.75
N SER A 153 -4.91 3.98 -29.53
CA SER A 153 -5.05 4.37 -30.94
C SER A 153 -5.13 3.17 -31.88
N GLU A 154 -5.95 3.22 -32.94
CA GLU A 154 -5.95 2.19 -34.01
C GLU A 154 -4.58 2.05 -34.71
N ALA A 155 -3.67 3.00 -34.51
CA ALA A 155 -2.29 2.98 -34.98
C ALA A 155 -1.34 2.06 -34.16
N SER A 156 -1.82 1.48 -33.05
CA SER A 156 -1.09 0.54 -32.19
C SER A 156 -0.63 -0.76 -32.90
N GLY A 157 -1.09 -1.01 -34.14
CA GLY A 157 -0.58 -2.10 -34.99
C GLY A 157 0.89 -1.93 -35.45
N SER A 158 1.51 -0.77 -35.23
CA SER A 158 2.95 -0.58 -35.44
C SER A 158 3.71 -0.84 -34.13
N GLY A 159 4.46 -1.93 -34.07
CA GLY A 159 5.16 -2.40 -32.86
C GLY A 159 6.24 -1.47 -32.27
N ILE A 160 6.42 -0.25 -32.80
CA ILE A 160 7.33 0.78 -32.25
C ILE A 160 6.59 1.68 -31.23
N LEU A 161 5.25 1.74 -31.27
CA LEU A 161 4.44 2.65 -30.46
C LEU A 161 3.86 1.99 -29.19
N ASN A 162 3.98 0.66 -29.04
CA ASN A 162 3.51 -0.08 -27.86
C ASN A 162 4.54 -0.12 -26.71
N ASP A 163 5.80 0.23 -26.98
CA ASP A 163 6.91 0.14 -26.01
C ASP A 163 6.86 1.22 -24.92
N GLY A 164 6.00 2.22 -25.07
CA GLY A 164 5.83 3.32 -24.12
C GLY A 164 7.04 4.28 -24.04
N LEU A 165 6.91 5.31 -23.23
CA LEU A 165 7.91 6.34 -22.97
C LEU A 165 8.30 6.29 -21.50
N GLU A 166 9.57 6.03 -21.19
CA GLU A 166 10.06 6.03 -19.82
C GLU A 166 10.24 7.47 -19.31
N LEU A 167 9.38 7.85 -18.37
CA LEU A 167 9.41 9.13 -17.68
C LEU A 167 10.02 8.96 -16.30
N GLU A 168 10.92 9.86 -15.95
CA GLU A 168 11.47 10.04 -14.62
C GLU A 168 10.66 11.13 -13.90
N LEU A 169 10.14 10.82 -12.70
CA LEU A 169 9.41 11.74 -11.85
C LEU A 169 10.11 11.84 -10.49
N THR A 170 10.79 12.97 -10.24
CA THR A 170 11.54 13.20 -9.01
C THR A 170 10.89 14.31 -8.20
N GLY A 171 10.52 14.05 -6.95
CA GLY A 171 9.94 15.12 -6.13
C GLY A 171 9.33 14.64 -4.85
N PHE A 172 8.53 15.52 -4.23
CA PHE A 172 7.81 15.20 -3.00
C PHE A 172 6.30 15.12 -3.20
N GLY A 173 5.69 14.27 -2.40
CA GLY A 173 4.25 14.14 -2.27
C GLY A 173 3.84 14.13 -0.80
N ALA A 174 2.65 14.64 -0.51
CA ALA A 174 2.05 14.60 0.82
C ALA A 174 0.53 14.39 0.72
N ILE A 175 -0.02 13.73 1.73
CA ILE A 175 -1.45 13.52 1.90
C ILE A 175 -1.86 13.76 3.35
N GLN A 176 -3.05 14.31 3.53
CA GLN A 176 -3.70 14.44 4.83
C GLN A 176 -5.16 14.02 4.70
N GLN A 177 -5.66 13.29 5.69
CA GLN A 177 -7.05 12.90 5.80
C GLN A 177 -7.50 13.08 7.24
N LEU A 178 -8.62 13.76 7.44
CA LEU A 178 -9.26 13.91 8.74
C LEU A 178 -10.69 13.41 8.64
N GLN A 179 -11.06 12.41 9.42
CA GLN A 179 -12.35 11.75 9.36
C GLN A 179 -13.02 11.72 10.74
N PHE A 180 -14.35 11.83 10.73
CA PHE A 180 -15.21 11.78 11.89
C PHE A 180 -16.27 10.70 11.70
N ARG A 181 -16.34 9.77 12.65
CA ARG A 181 -17.38 8.73 12.66
C ARG A 181 -18.71 9.32 13.11
N ILE A 182 -19.79 8.97 12.43
CA ILE A 182 -21.15 9.40 12.78
C ILE A 182 -21.71 8.48 13.86
N ASP A 183 -21.86 8.97 15.09
CA ASP A 183 -22.62 8.36 16.21
C ASP A 183 -22.48 6.83 16.39
N GLY A 184 -21.24 6.32 16.30
CA GLY A 184 -20.96 4.88 16.46
C GLY A 184 -21.40 4.00 15.28
N SER A 185 -21.90 4.60 14.19
CA SER A 185 -22.22 3.90 12.96
C SER A 185 -20.95 3.53 12.16
N PRO A 186 -21.08 2.68 11.12
CA PRO A 186 -20.02 2.40 10.16
C PRO A 186 -19.60 3.59 9.30
N TRP A 187 -20.33 4.70 9.32
CA TRP A 187 -20.07 5.87 8.46
C TRP A 187 -19.03 6.82 9.05
N LEU A 188 -18.11 7.27 8.21
CA LEU A 188 -17.18 8.34 8.47
C LEU A 188 -17.28 9.43 7.40
N LEU A 189 -17.23 10.69 7.83
CA LEU A 189 -17.16 11.85 6.96
C LEU A 189 -15.84 12.57 7.20
N GLY A 190 -15.18 13.01 6.13
CA GLY A 190 -13.86 13.59 6.26
C GLY A 190 -13.48 14.62 5.21
N LEU A 191 -12.35 15.24 5.46
CA LEU A 191 -11.63 16.11 4.55
C LEU A 191 -10.35 15.41 4.11
N LYS A 192 -10.01 15.56 2.83
CA LYS A 192 -8.80 15.01 2.22
C LYS A 192 -8.03 16.16 1.56
N GLN A 193 -6.72 16.20 1.77
CA GLN A 193 -5.81 17.11 1.10
C GLN A 193 -4.67 16.31 0.50
N SER A 194 -4.27 16.64 -0.72
CA SER A 194 -3.09 16.08 -1.38
C SER A 194 -2.24 17.19 -1.97
N TYR A 195 -0.93 16.97 -2.00
CA TYR A 195 0.01 17.85 -2.68
C TYR A 195 1.10 17.00 -3.32
N VAL A 196 1.35 17.19 -4.61
CA VAL A 196 2.43 16.53 -5.34
C VAL A 196 3.14 17.57 -6.19
N LYS A 197 4.47 17.59 -6.12
CA LYS A 197 5.29 18.44 -6.99
C LYS A 197 6.46 17.63 -7.52
N PRO A 198 6.28 16.94 -8.65
CA PRO A 198 7.37 16.25 -9.33
C PRO A 198 8.13 17.22 -10.22
N GLU A 199 9.40 16.96 -10.44
CA GLU A 199 10.17 17.33 -11.62
C GLU A 199 10.09 16.13 -12.56
N MET A 200 9.67 16.38 -13.80
CA MET A 200 9.41 15.35 -14.80
C MET A 200 10.42 15.48 -15.94
N GLY A 201 10.87 14.34 -16.44
CA GLY A 201 11.72 14.29 -17.63
C GLY A 201 11.59 12.95 -18.34
N ILE A 202 12.01 12.90 -19.59
CA ILE A 202 12.29 11.64 -20.26
C ILE A 202 13.61 11.12 -19.71
N LYS A 203 13.60 9.88 -19.22
CA LYS A 203 14.78 9.27 -18.59
C LYS A 203 15.96 9.23 -19.58
N ASP A 204 17.16 9.55 -19.08
CA ASP A 204 18.42 9.55 -19.84
C ASP A 204 18.43 10.46 -21.10
N GLN A 205 17.59 11.51 -21.14
CA GLN A 205 17.44 12.40 -22.31
C GLN A 205 17.54 13.91 -21.97
N ASP A 206 18.63 14.31 -21.30
CA ASP A 206 18.84 15.70 -20.81
C ASP A 206 18.57 16.79 -21.87
N ARG A 207 19.10 16.62 -23.10
CA ARG A 207 18.91 17.60 -24.18
C ARG A 207 17.46 17.74 -24.61
N LEU A 208 16.69 16.66 -24.61
CA LEU A 208 15.28 16.72 -24.93
C LEU A 208 14.51 17.37 -23.79
N ASN A 209 14.84 17.06 -22.54
CA ASN A 209 14.24 17.68 -21.37
C ASN A 209 14.47 19.19 -21.34
N ASP A 210 15.68 19.66 -21.67
CA ASP A 210 16.01 21.09 -21.80
C ASP A 210 15.18 21.81 -22.89
N ILE A 211 14.82 21.10 -23.96
CA ILE A 211 13.97 21.63 -25.02
C ILE A 211 12.52 21.64 -24.56
N LEU A 212 12.03 20.53 -24.00
CA LEU A 212 10.66 20.37 -23.52
C LEU A 212 10.34 21.36 -22.41
N GLY A 213 11.26 21.58 -21.47
CA GLY A 213 11.09 22.52 -20.34
C GLY A 213 10.95 23.99 -20.76
N LYS A 214 11.23 24.33 -22.03
CA LYS A 214 10.94 25.68 -22.57
C LYS A 214 9.48 25.87 -22.97
N TRP A 215 8.76 24.78 -23.21
CA TRP A 215 7.40 24.79 -23.75
C TRP A 215 6.38 24.12 -22.83
N LEU A 216 6.82 23.18 -21.98
CA LEU A 216 5.99 22.40 -21.07
C LEU A 216 6.34 22.71 -19.61
N ASN A 217 5.34 22.63 -18.72
CA ASN A 217 5.58 22.66 -17.28
C ASN A 217 6.09 21.29 -16.82
N LEU A 218 7.41 21.16 -16.72
CA LEU A 218 8.07 19.95 -16.22
C LEU A 218 8.13 19.88 -14.69
N SER A 219 7.66 20.90 -13.95
CA SER A 219 7.58 20.83 -12.49
C SER A 219 6.23 21.28 -11.94
N PRO A 220 5.13 20.61 -12.35
CA PRO A 220 3.78 21.05 -12.01
C PRO A 220 3.48 20.82 -10.53
N ALA A 221 2.95 21.81 -9.85
CA ALA A 221 2.34 21.61 -8.54
C ALA A 221 0.90 21.13 -8.70
N LEU A 222 0.57 19.96 -8.16
CA LEU A 222 -0.79 19.42 -8.08
C LEU A 222 -1.24 19.46 -6.63
N SER A 223 -2.09 20.43 -6.28
CA SER A 223 -2.61 20.62 -4.92
C SER A 223 -4.12 20.42 -4.90
N GLY A 224 -4.57 19.41 -4.18
CA GLY A 224 -5.96 19.01 -4.09
C GLY A 224 -6.53 19.21 -2.69
N LEU A 225 -7.75 19.71 -2.59
CA LEU A 225 -8.54 19.74 -1.35
C LEU A 225 -9.95 19.23 -1.62
N GLY A 226 -10.45 18.36 -0.76
CA GLY A 226 -11.72 17.69 -1.00
C GLY A 226 -12.38 17.11 0.23
N VAL A 227 -13.53 16.49 -0.02
CA VAL A 227 -14.33 15.77 0.97
C VAL A 227 -14.24 14.28 0.69
N MET A 228 -14.42 13.48 1.73
CA MET A 228 -14.53 12.03 1.60
C MET A 228 -15.61 11.46 2.51
N VAL A 229 -16.19 10.36 2.06
CA VAL A 229 -17.15 9.54 2.82
C VAL A 229 -16.61 8.12 2.82
N GLU A 230 -16.58 7.49 3.99
CA GLU A 230 -16.23 6.08 4.15
C GLU A 230 -17.36 5.35 4.86
N TYR A 231 -17.74 4.19 4.35
CA TYR A 231 -18.55 3.20 5.06
C TYR A 231 -17.66 1.99 5.34
N ASP A 232 -17.38 1.70 6.60
CA ASP A 232 -16.48 0.61 7.02
C ASP A 232 -17.19 -0.30 8.02
N SER A 233 -17.59 -1.47 7.56
CA SER A 233 -18.22 -2.53 8.35
C SER A 233 -17.45 -3.85 8.28
N GLN A 234 -16.18 -3.80 7.86
CA GLN A 234 -15.35 -5.01 7.74
C GLN A 234 -15.10 -5.65 9.10
N ASN A 235 -15.11 -6.98 9.14
CA ASN A 235 -14.87 -7.73 10.37
C ASN A 235 -13.38 -7.68 10.81
N SER A 236 -12.46 -7.42 9.88
CA SER A 236 -11.03 -7.34 10.12
C SER A 236 -10.38 -6.29 9.24
N PHE A 237 -9.46 -5.52 9.81
CA PHE A 237 -8.69 -4.50 9.09
C PHE A 237 -7.63 -5.10 8.14
N MET A 238 -7.05 -6.27 8.48
CA MET A 238 -5.92 -6.85 7.74
C MET A 238 -6.36 -7.94 6.75
N TYR A 239 -7.33 -8.77 7.14
CA TYR A 239 -7.83 -9.86 6.32
C TYR A 239 -9.35 -10.00 6.49
N PRO A 240 -10.14 -9.07 5.91
CA PRO A 240 -11.60 -9.16 5.97
C PRO A 240 -12.11 -10.41 5.25
N THR A 241 -13.06 -11.11 5.88
CA THR A 241 -13.82 -12.22 5.28
C THR A 241 -15.31 -11.90 5.16
N GLU A 242 -15.78 -10.89 5.90
CA GLU A 242 -17.15 -10.42 5.88
C GLU A 242 -17.18 -8.89 6.00
N GLY A 243 -18.18 -8.29 5.35
CA GLY A 243 -18.49 -6.87 5.48
C GLY A 243 -18.05 -6.06 4.27
N TYR A 244 -18.14 -4.74 4.42
CA TYR A 244 -18.05 -3.81 3.31
C TYR A 244 -17.14 -2.64 3.67
N ASN A 245 -16.34 -2.19 2.72
CA ASN A 245 -15.63 -0.92 2.78
C ASN A 245 -15.91 -0.14 1.49
N TYR A 246 -16.50 1.04 1.61
CA TYR A 246 -16.75 1.92 0.47
C TYR A 246 -16.19 3.30 0.78
N VAL A 247 -15.31 3.79 -0.07
CA VAL A 247 -14.71 5.12 0.02
C VAL A 247 -15.10 5.90 -1.22
N LEU A 248 -15.67 7.08 -1.03
CA LEU A 248 -15.90 8.08 -2.07
C LEU A 248 -15.10 9.33 -1.68
N SER A 249 -14.28 9.84 -2.59
CA SER A 249 -13.69 11.18 -2.48
C SER A 249 -13.99 12.05 -3.69
N TYR A 250 -14.18 13.34 -3.42
CA TYR A 250 -14.28 14.38 -4.45
C TYR A 250 -13.27 15.48 -4.11
N MET A 251 -12.32 15.71 -5.01
CA MET A 251 -11.18 16.60 -4.82
C MET A 251 -11.21 17.74 -5.82
N LEU A 252 -10.93 18.95 -5.36
CA LEU A 252 -10.79 20.15 -6.19
C LEU A 252 -9.31 20.51 -6.29
N PHE A 253 -8.81 20.74 -7.51
CA PHE A 253 -7.48 21.27 -7.78
C PHE A 253 -7.60 22.69 -8.29
N ARG A 254 -7.04 23.67 -7.58
CA ARG A 254 -7.22 25.10 -7.87
C ARG A 254 -5.95 25.91 -7.59
N ASP A 255 -5.76 27.00 -8.32
CA ASP A 255 -4.70 27.99 -8.08
C ASP A 255 -4.73 28.54 -6.64
N ALA A 256 -5.93 28.75 -6.09
CA ALA A 256 -6.13 29.27 -4.73
C ALA A 256 -5.57 28.37 -3.62
N ILE A 257 -5.34 27.09 -3.91
CA ILE A 257 -4.70 26.13 -3.01
C ILE A 257 -3.31 25.70 -3.49
N GLY A 258 -2.74 26.42 -4.47
CA GLY A 258 -1.37 26.20 -4.96
C GLY A 258 -1.23 25.11 -6.02
N SER A 259 -2.30 24.78 -6.75
CA SER A 259 -2.24 23.91 -7.92
C SER A 259 -1.95 24.73 -9.17
N ASP A 260 -1.09 24.23 -10.07
CA ASP A 260 -0.85 24.82 -11.39
C ASP A 260 -1.93 24.43 -12.42
N TYR A 261 -2.76 23.43 -12.06
CA TYR A 261 -3.84 22.90 -12.90
C TYR A 261 -5.18 23.00 -12.19
N LYS A 262 -6.22 23.30 -12.98
CA LYS A 262 -7.61 23.37 -12.56
C LYS A 262 -8.41 22.20 -13.13
N TYR A 263 -8.83 21.32 -12.24
CA TYR A 263 -9.69 20.17 -12.53
C TYR A 263 -10.26 19.63 -11.22
N ASP A 264 -11.19 18.68 -11.29
CA ASP A 264 -11.68 17.94 -10.15
C ASP A 264 -11.43 16.44 -10.36
N SER A 265 -11.27 15.69 -9.27
CA SER A 265 -11.25 14.23 -9.32
C SER A 265 -12.37 13.63 -8.47
N ILE A 266 -12.95 12.55 -8.97
CA ILE A 266 -13.87 11.68 -8.25
C ILE A 266 -13.18 10.32 -8.13
N ASP A 267 -13.00 9.85 -6.90
CA ASP A 267 -12.40 8.53 -6.63
C ASP A 267 -13.41 7.68 -5.85
N ILE A 268 -13.68 6.46 -6.32
CA ILE A 268 -14.54 5.48 -5.66
C ILE A 268 -13.76 4.17 -5.52
N ASP A 269 -13.62 3.68 -4.30
CA ASP A 269 -13.08 2.35 -3.99
C ASP A 269 -14.12 1.58 -3.15
N GLY A 270 -14.54 0.42 -3.64
CA GLY A 270 -15.52 -0.43 -2.99
C GLY A 270 -15.02 -1.84 -2.85
N LYS A 271 -15.02 -2.40 -1.63
CA LYS A 271 -14.60 -3.77 -1.32
C LYS A 271 -15.68 -4.46 -0.51
N ASN A 272 -16.13 -5.60 -0.99
CA ASN A 272 -17.16 -6.42 -0.35
C ASN A 272 -16.64 -7.83 -0.13
N PHE A 273 -16.93 -8.38 1.05
CA PHE A 273 -16.53 -9.72 1.44
C PHE A 273 -17.73 -10.49 1.99
N TRP A 274 -17.86 -11.74 1.55
CA TRP A 274 -18.88 -12.67 2.00
C TRP A 274 -18.26 -14.03 2.28
N GLU A 275 -18.56 -14.59 3.44
CA GLU A 275 -18.33 -15.99 3.76
C GLU A 275 -19.45 -16.82 3.14
N LEU A 276 -19.15 -17.55 2.05
CA LEU A 276 -20.13 -18.38 1.34
C LEU A 276 -20.36 -19.71 2.06
N THR A 277 -19.29 -20.25 2.63
CA THR A 277 -19.27 -21.42 3.53
C THR A 277 -18.12 -21.26 4.51
N ASP A 278 -18.04 -22.10 5.54
CA ASP A 278 -16.95 -22.13 6.53
C ASP A 278 -15.53 -22.26 5.94
N VAL A 279 -15.41 -22.61 4.65
CA VAL A 279 -14.12 -22.76 3.95
C VAL A 279 -14.04 -21.97 2.64
N VAL A 280 -15.09 -21.26 2.23
CA VAL A 280 -15.10 -20.50 0.96
C VAL A 280 -15.52 -19.06 1.20
N ASN A 281 -14.64 -18.13 0.83
CA ASN A 281 -14.87 -16.69 0.91
C ASN A 281 -14.89 -16.07 -0.49
N LEU A 282 -15.82 -15.14 -0.72
CA LEU A 282 -15.90 -14.32 -1.92
C LEU A 282 -15.55 -12.89 -1.56
N GLY A 283 -14.59 -12.32 -2.29
CA GLY A 283 -14.28 -10.90 -2.30
C GLY A 283 -14.64 -10.29 -3.65
N VAL A 284 -15.18 -9.08 -3.65
CA VAL A 284 -15.35 -8.25 -4.85
C VAL A 284 -14.81 -6.85 -4.59
N LYS A 285 -13.99 -6.35 -5.51
CA LYS A 285 -13.45 -4.99 -5.51
C LYS A 285 -13.96 -4.24 -6.75
N VAL A 286 -14.44 -3.02 -6.54
CA VAL A 286 -14.85 -2.08 -7.58
C VAL A 286 -14.01 -0.83 -7.40
N GLN A 287 -13.45 -0.31 -8.50
CA GLN A 287 -12.82 1.01 -8.52
C GLN A 287 -13.40 1.83 -9.66
N PHE A 288 -13.57 3.12 -9.41
CA PHE A 288 -13.97 4.09 -10.42
C PHE A 288 -13.28 5.42 -10.12
N ASP A 289 -12.54 5.92 -11.10
CA ASP A 289 -11.79 7.17 -11.01
C ASP A 289 -12.17 8.04 -12.21
N ALA A 290 -12.48 9.30 -11.96
CA ALA A 290 -12.82 10.24 -13.02
C ALA A 290 -12.20 11.60 -12.80
N LEU A 291 -11.71 12.20 -13.89
CA LEU A 291 -11.30 13.58 -13.97
C LEU A 291 -12.42 14.37 -14.64
N VAL A 292 -12.83 15.47 -14.03
CA VAL A 292 -13.91 16.31 -14.55
C VAL A 292 -13.53 17.79 -14.47
N ASN A 293 -14.20 18.62 -15.27
CA ASN A 293 -13.98 20.07 -15.30
C ASN A 293 -12.51 20.47 -15.55
N ASN A 294 -11.76 19.65 -16.29
CA ASN A 294 -10.43 20.02 -16.74
C ASN A 294 -10.53 21.10 -17.84
N GLU A 295 -9.60 22.05 -17.84
CA GLU A 295 -9.58 23.15 -18.83
C GLU A 295 -8.41 23.03 -19.82
N GLN A 296 -7.47 22.13 -19.55
CA GLN A 296 -6.26 21.90 -20.33
C GLN A 296 -5.76 20.46 -20.13
N PHE A 297 -4.90 19.99 -21.05
CA PHE A 297 -4.23 18.70 -20.92
C PHE A 297 -3.43 18.64 -19.62
N LEU A 298 -3.66 17.58 -18.83
CA LEU A 298 -3.06 17.42 -17.50
C LEU A 298 -1.69 16.74 -17.60
N PRO A 299 -0.81 16.85 -16.59
CA PRO A 299 0.44 16.10 -16.62
C PRO A 299 0.17 14.59 -16.52
N PRO A 300 1.02 13.72 -17.09
CA PRO A 300 0.82 12.27 -17.15
C PRO A 300 0.47 11.59 -15.81
N ASN A 301 1.02 12.09 -14.71
CA ASN A 301 0.80 11.55 -13.36
C ASN A 301 -0.53 11.99 -12.71
N ALA A 302 -1.31 12.84 -13.37
CA ALA A 302 -2.66 13.21 -12.92
C ALA A 302 -3.74 12.25 -13.43
N TYR A 303 -3.49 11.55 -14.55
CA TYR A 303 -4.45 10.65 -15.16
C TYR A 303 -4.56 9.32 -14.39
N PRO A 304 -5.78 8.88 -14.04
CA PRO A 304 -6.00 7.56 -13.47
C PRO A 304 -5.70 6.46 -14.49
N TYR A 305 -5.50 5.24 -14.00
CA TYR A 305 -5.22 4.05 -14.80
C TYR A 305 -5.95 2.83 -14.29
N ILE A 306 -6.13 1.82 -15.15
CA ILE A 306 -6.72 0.53 -14.74
C ILE A 306 -5.86 -0.08 -13.65
N ASN A 307 -6.43 -0.20 -12.44
CA ASN A 307 -5.78 -0.82 -11.30
C ASN A 307 -6.35 -2.23 -11.09
N LEU A 308 -5.68 -3.21 -11.69
CA LEU A 308 -5.98 -4.64 -11.57
C LEU A 308 -4.69 -5.43 -11.42
N ARG A 309 -4.71 -6.51 -10.64
CA ARG A 309 -3.56 -7.41 -10.56
C ARG A 309 -3.27 -8.02 -11.93
N GLY A 310 -2.03 -7.94 -12.38
CA GLY A 310 -1.60 -8.45 -13.69
C GLY A 310 -1.61 -7.42 -14.81
N ILE A 311 -2.05 -6.18 -14.56
CA ILE A 311 -1.93 -5.07 -15.50
C ILE A 311 -0.91 -4.07 -14.93
N ALA A 312 0.09 -3.69 -15.73
CA ALA A 312 1.08 -2.71 -15.32
C ALA A 312 0.43 -1.35 -15.00
N SER A 313 0.88 -0.69 -13.94
CA SER A 313 0.48 0.68 -13.62
C SER A 313 0.78 1.62 -14.80
N ASN A 314 -0.13 2.58 -15.05
CA ASN A 314 -0.10 3.50 -16.20
C ASN A 314 -0.25 2.86 -17.60
N ARG A 315 -0.43 1.54 -17.73
CA ARG A 315 -0.58 0.87 -19.03
C ARG A 315 -1.78 1.41 -19.83
N TYR A 316 -2.90 1.55 -19.14
CA TYR A 316 -4.15 2.03 -19.71
C TYR A 316 -4.64 3.20 -18.86
N GLN A 317 -4.52 4.41 -19.41
CA GLN A 317 -4.93 5.67 -18.78
C GLN A 317 -6.07 6.32 -19.58
N GLY A 318 -6.88 7.10 -18.88
CA GLY A 318 -8.00 7.85 -19.44
C GLY A 318 -8.51 8.89 -18.45
N GLU A 319 -9.48 9.71 -18.86
CA GLU A 319 -10.17 10.63 -17.96
C GLU A 319 -11.21 9.93 -17.09
N VAL A 320 -11.76 8.81 -17.56
CA VAL A 320 -12.70 7.95 -16.83
C VAL A 320 -12.18 6.52 -16.83
N VAL A 321 -11.95 5.97 -15.64
CA VAL A 321 -11.46 4.61 -15.46
C VAL A 321 -12.39 3.85 -14.54
N GLY A 322 -12.69 2.61 -14.90
CA GLY A 322 -13.46 1.68 -14.07
C GLY A 322 -12.82 0.31 -14.05
N SER A 323 -12.81 -0.34 -12.89
CA SER A 323 -12.38 -1.74 -12.77
C SER A 323 -13.24 -2.52 -11.79
N LEU A 324 -13.37 -3.82 -12.06
CA LEU A 324 -14.04 -4.80 -11.23
C LEU A 324 -13.13 -6.02 -11.10
N GLU A 325 -12.86 -6.46 -9.87
CA GLU A 325 -12.09 -7.67 -9.58
C GLU A 325 -12.87 -8.56 -8.61
N ALA A 326 -13.07 -9.83 -8.98
CA ALA A 326 -13.67 -10.84 -8.12
C ALA A 326 -12.61 -11.85 -7.70
N GLN A 327 -12.61 -12.23 -6.43
CA GLN A 327 -11.69 -13.22 -5.87
C GLN A 327 -12.48 -14.26 -5.07
N VAL A 328 -12.28 -15.54 -5.40
CA VAL A 328 -12.75 -16.66 -4.58
C VAL A 328 -11.57 -17.24 -3.84
N THR A 329 -11.71 -17.41 -2.53
CA THR A 329 -10.69 -17.99 -1.65
C THR A 329 -11.23 -19.27 -1.05
N TRP A 330 -10.44 -20.34 -1.12
CA TRP A 330 -10.73 -21.63 -0.51
C TRP A 330 -9.70 -21.92 0.59
N GLU A 331 -10.18 -22.10 1.81
CA GLU A 331 -9.41 -22.54 2.97
C GLU A 331 -9.14 -24.05 2.86
N ILE A 332 -7.88 -24.42 2.62
CA ILE A 332 -7.45 -25.81 2.47
C ILE A 332 -7.39 -26.47 3.85
N ASP A 333 -6.82 -25.74 4.82
CA ASP A 333 -6.77 -26.10 6.23
C ASP A 333 -6.69 -24.82 7.09
N ASN A 334 -6.43 -24.96 8.39
CA ASN A 334 -6.37 -23.83 9.33
C ASN A 334 -5.16 -22.87 9.11
N ARG A 335 -4.31 -23.13 8.11
CA ARG A 335 -3.06 -22.39 7.84
C ARG A 335 -2.95 -21.97 6.39
N TRP A 336 -3.39 -22.80 5.46
CA TRP A 336 -3.23 -22.60 4.04
C TRP A 336 -4.56 -22.29 3.39
N SER A 337 -4.58 -21.25 2.58
CA SER A 337 -5.65 -21.02 1.62
C SER A 337 -5.10 -20.82 0.21
N THR A 338 -5.93 -21.16 -0.76
CA THR A 338 -5.70 -20.86 -2.17
C THR A 338 -6.78 -19.91 -2.65
N LEU A 339 -6.49 -19.14 -3.68
CA LEU A 339 -7.44 -18.22 -4.27
C LEU A 339 -7.32 -18.19 -5.78
N ALA A 340 -8.43 -17.88 -6.43
CA ALA A 340 -8.50 -17.54 -7.84
C ALA A 340 -9.17 -16.18 -7.99
N PHE A 341 -8.69 -15.36 -8.91
CA PHE A 341 -9.28 -14.07 -9.19
C PHE A 341 -9.37 -13.79 -10.69
N VAL A 342 -10.32 -12.95 -11.04
CA VAL A 342 -10.53 -12.43 -12.38
C VAL A 342 -10.99 -10.99 -12.27
N GLY A 343 -10.53 -10.14 -13.16
CA GLY A 343 -10.92 -8.74 -13.23
C GLY A 343 -11.06 -8.26 -14.66
N ALA A 344 -11.85 -7.20 -14.80
CA ALA A 344 -12.05 -6.47 -16.04
C ALA A 344 -11.96 -4.97 -15.75
N GLY A 345 -11.27 -4.24 -16.61
CA GLY A 345 -11.08 -2.79 -16.48
C GLY A 345 -11.24 -2.09 -17.81
N SER A 346 -11.62 -0.82 -17.78
CA SER A 346 -11.75 0.03 -18.96
C SER A 346 -11.25 1.43 -18.59
N ALA A 347 -10.52 2.05 -19.50
CA ALA A 347 -10.03 3.43 -19.38
C ALA A 347 -10.43 4.18 -20.65
N THR A 348 -11.16 5.27 -20.52
CA THR A 348 -11.73 6.04 -21.63
C THR A 348 -11.67 7.53 -21.35
N ASP A 349 -11.98 8.35 -22.36
CA ASP A 349 -12.10 9.80 -22.19
C ASP A 349 -13.52 10.20 -21.73
N GLU A 350 -14.53 9.38 -22.05
CA GLU A 350 -15.92 9.65 -21.69
C GLU A 350 -16.56 8.47 -20.94
N PHE A 351 -17.45 8.78 -19.98
CA PHE A 351 -18.17 7.77 -19.21
C PHE A 351 -19.06 6.88 -20.08
N SER A 352 -19.62 7.40 -21.18
CA SER A 352 -20.46 6.63 -22.09
C SER A 352 -19.73 5.52 -22.83
N ASP A 353 -18.40 5.58 -22.92
CA ASP A 353 -17.59 4.57 -23.62
C ASP A 353 -17.08 3.48 -22.67
N LEU A 354 -17.21 3.69 -21.36
CA LEU A 354 -16.72 2.78 -20.34
C LEU A 354 -17.36 1.39 -20.51
N PHE A 355 -16.53 0.36 -20.67
CA PHE A 355 -16.91 -1.03 -20.95
C PHE A 355 -17.67 -1.29 -22.27
N ASN A 356 -17.80 -0.29 -23.15
CA ASN A 356 -18.35 -0.49 -24.50
C ASN A 356 -17.28 -0.92 -25.52
N SER A 357 -16.03 -0.48 -25.33
CA SER A 357 -14.83 -0.87 -26.07
C SER A 357 -13.62 -0.90 -25.13
N ASN A 358 -12.47 -1.43 -25.58
CA ASN A 358 -11.18 -1.40 -24.87
C ASN A 358 -11.26 -1.89 -23.41
N THR A 359 -11.88 -3.06 -23.20
CA THR A 359 -11.93 -3.70 -21.89
C THR A 359 -10.76 -4.67 -21.76
N GLU A 360 -9.94 -4.43 -20.76
CA GLU A 360 -8.76 -5.20 -20.43
C GLU A 360 -9.10 -6.22 -19.35
N TYR A 361 -8.61 -7.44 -19.52
CA TYR A 361 -8.89 -8.54 -18.60
C TYR A 361 -7.62 -9.01 -17.92
N ALA A 362 -7.74 -9.37 -16.65
CA ALA A 362 -6.68 -10.01 -15.91
C ALA A 362 -7.24 -11.14 -15.05
N TYR A 363 -6.43 -12.16 -14.81
CA TYR A 363 -6.80 -13.29 -13.97
C TYR A 363 -5.58 -13.89 -13.32
N GLY A 364 -5.79 -14.67 -12.26
CA GLY A 364 -4.67 -15.28 -11.58
C GLY A 364 -5.06 -16.24 -10.48
N LEU A 365 -4.02 -16.80 -9.89
CA LEU A 365 -4.09 -17.75 -8.80
C LEU A 365 -3.14 -17.31 -7.70
N GLY A 366 -3.48 -17.62 -6.46
CA GLY A 366 -2.62 -17.31 -5.33
C GLY A 366 -2.74 -18.31 -4.21
N PHE A 367 -1.79 -18.27 -3.30
CA PHE A 367 -1.85 -19.00 -2.04
C PHE A 367 -1.54 -18.07 -0.88
N ARG A 368 -2.00 -18.45 0.31
CA ARG A 368 -1.81 -17.70 1.55
C ARG A 368 -1.47 -18.66 2.68
N TYR A 369 -0.55 -18.22 3.53
CA TYR A 369 -0.19 -18.85 4.79
C TYR A 369 -0.57 -17.93 5.94
N LEU A 370 -1.25 -18.47 6.96
CA LEU A 370 -1.57 -17.80 8.21
C LEU A 370 -0.32 -17.67 9.07
N ILE A 371 0.42 -16.58 8.85
CA ILE A 371 1.70 -16.30 9.51
C ILE A 371 1.54 -15.83 10.96
N ALA A 372 0.38 -15.28 11.34
CA ALA A 372 0.09 -14.95 12.73
C ALA A 372 -1.40 -15.18 13.05
N ARG A 373 -1.70 -16.38 13.57
CA ARG A 373 -3.07 -16.88 13.79
C ARG A 373 -3.92 -15.95 14.64
N ARG A 374 -3.34 -15.45 15.74
CA ARG A 374 -4.04 -14.59 16.72
C ARG A 374 -4.58 -13.31 16.11
N TYR A 375 -3.89 -12.79 15.09
CA TYR A 375 -4.23 -11.58 14.35
C TYR A 375 -4.96 -11.85 13.03
N GLY A 376 -5.14 -13.13 12.65
CA GLY A 376 -5.71 -13.49 11.35
C GLY A 376 -4.81 -13.07 10.18
N LEU A 377 -3.54 -12.78 10.43
CA LEU A 377 -2.64 -12.21 9.43
C LEU A 377 -2.17 -13.30 8.47
N ARG A 378 -2.47 -13.11 7.20
CA ARG A 378 -2.07 -14.02 6.12
C ARG A 378 -1.07 -13.34 5.21
N THR A 379 -0.12 -14.11 4.70
CA THR A 379 0.84 -13.67 3.68
C THR A 379 0.95 -14.71 2.59
N GLY A 380 1.30 -14.31 1.38
CA GLY A 380 1.56 -15.29 0.32
C GLY A 380 1.84 -14.68 -1.03
N ILE A 381 1.62 -15.46 -2.07
CA ILE A 381 2.00 -15.10 -3.45
C ILE A 381 0.75 -15.18 -4.33
N ASP A 382 0.58 -14.18 -5.19
CA ASP A 382 -0.35 -14.21 -6.32
C ASP A 382 0.45 -14.22 -7.62
N VAL A 383 0.04 -15.05 -8.57
CA VAL A 383 0.52 -15.02 -9.96
C VAL A 383 -0.64 -14.55 -10.82
N ALA A 384 -0.44 -13.41 -11.48
CA ALA A 384 -1.44 -12.76 -12.31
C ALA A 384 -0.99 -12.72 -13.77
N PHE A 385 -1.97 -12.76 -14.66
CA PHE A 385 -1.81 -12.74 -16.10
C PHE A 385 -2.82 -11.76 -16.70
N SER A 386 -2.40 -10.99 -17.70
CA SER A 386 -3.25 -10.22 -18.60
C SER A 386 -2.84 -10.52 -20.04
N GLU A 387 -3.41 -9.81 -21.02
CA GLU A 387 -3.03 -9.98 -22.44
C GLU A 387 -1.55 -9.66 -22.68
N GLU A 388 -1.04 -8.61 -22.04
CA GLU A 388 0.29 -8.05 -22.30
C GLU A 388 1.32 -8.41 -21.21
N ASP A 389 0.87 -8.72 -19.99
CA ASP A 389 1.75 -8.83 -18.84
C ASP A 389 1.54 -10.12 -18.01
N SER A 390 2.58 -10.50 -17.30
CA SER A 390 2.48 -11.44 -16.18
C SER A 390 3.25 -10.92 -14.98
N ALA A 391 2.70 -11.12 -13.79
CA ALA A 391 3.25 -10.56 -12.57
C ALA A 391 3.13 -11.55 -11.40
N VAL A 392 4.14 -11.53 -10.53
CA VAL A 392 4.15 -12.31 -9.28
C VAL A 392 4.12 -11.32 -8.13
N TYR A 393 3.07 -11.31 -7.32
CA TYR A 393 2.90 -10.40 -6.19
C TYR A 393 3.12 -11.11 -4.86
N PHE A 394 3.89 -10.48 -3.97
CA PHE A 394 3.94 -10.86 -2.56
C PHE A 394 2.92 -10.03 -1.79
N LYS A 395 1.96 -10.69 -1.13
CA LYS A 395 0.81 -10.03 -0.50
C LYS A 395 0.79 -10.32 1.00
N VAL A 396 0.44 -9.31 1.77
CA VAL A 396 0.06 -9.40 3.18
C VAL A 396 -1.41 -8.97 3.27
N GLY A 397 -2.25 -9.79 3.90
CA GLY A 397 -3.69 -9.58 3.91
C GLY A 397 -4.39 -10.15 2.66
N THR A 398 -5.47 -9.49 2.25
CA THR A 398 -6.25 -9.84 1.06
C THR A 398 -5.49 -9.51 -0.24
N GLY A 399 -6.06 -9.90 -1.39
CA GLY A 399 -5.52 -9.53 -2.71
C GLY A 399 -5.75 -8.05 -3.10
N PHE A 400 -6.77 -7.42 -2.49
CA PHE A 400 -7.38 -6.14 -2.88
C PHE A 400 -6.76 -4.85 -2.35
#